data_AF-A0AAV7I3F1-F1
#
_entry.id   AF-A0AAV7I3F1-F1
#
_cell.length_a   1.000
_cell.length_b   1.000
_cell.length_c   1.000
_cell.angle_alpha   90.00
_cell.angle_beta   90.00
_cell.angle_gamma   90.00
#
_symmetry.space_group_name_H-M   'P 1'
#
loop_
_entity.id
_entity.type
_entity.pdbx_description
1 polymer ?
#
loop_
_entity_poly.entity_id
_entity_poly.type
_entity_poly.pdbx_seq_one_letter_code
_entity_poly.pdbx_strand_id
1 'polypeptide(L)'
;MESAEQALQYHRQRDPTLHHPDTTVPMRSTDSLMMVEAFTPAISWPARGRDSRPDDPDVYDFRMSDWFVGGATCPKDLAILVDSTSFHPKNSQTGCNHDKSILDTLSTNDYVNVYRFAESVEETVQCFKDSLVQASPENVRSLKNSLYSIQSDSTANVSAAMATGFEILYKYNRTLERGLSAIKLLCWLLLILRLRLIEAL
;
A
#
# COMPACT_ATOMS: atom_id res chain seq x y z
N MET A 1 -14.62 -15.06 -16.85
CA MET A 1 -14.90 -14.52 -18.20
C MET A 1 -16.19 -13.72 -18.21
N GLU A 2 -17.31 -14.31 -17.78
CA GLU A 2 -18.62 -13.64 -17.71
C GLU A 2 -18.64 -12.35 -16.87
N SER A 3 -17.90 -12.33 -15.75
CA SER A 3 -17.75 -11.15 -14.89
C SER A 3 -16.93 -10.00 -15.52
N ALA A 4 -15.93 -10.32 -16.34
CA ALA A 4 -15.10 -9.33 -17.01
C ALA A 4 -15.86 -8.68 -18.18
N GLU A 5 -16.64 -9.46 -18.93
CA GLU A 5 -17.52 -8.94 -19.98
C GLU A 5 -18.62 -8.05 -19.40
N GLN A 6 -19.21 -8.44 -18.26
CA GLN A 6 -20.17 -7.60 -17.54
C GLN A 6 -19.53 -6.28 -17.06
N ALA A 7 -18.30 -6.31 -16.56
CA ALA A 7 -17.56 -5.09 -16.20
C ALA A 7 -17.33 -4.20 -17.43
N LEU A 8 -16.89 -4.76 -18.55
CA LEU A 8 -16.69 -4.01 -19.81
C LEU A 8 -17.99 -3.43 -20.36
N GLN A 9 -19.09 -4.15 -20.25
CA GLN A 9 -20.41 -3.69 -20.67
C GLN A 9 -20.93 -2.57 -19.77
N TYR A 10 -20.65 -2.66 -18.46
CA TYR A 10 -20.92 -1.61 -17.49
C TYR A 10 -20.12 -0.32 -17.77
N HIS A 11 -18.81 -0.43 -18.03
CA HIS A 11 -17.97 0.73 -18.35
C HIS A 11 -18.42 1.44 -19.63
N ARG A 12 -18.80 0.69 -20.69
CA ARG A 12 -19.33 1.23 -21.94
C ARG A 12 -20.62 2.05 -21.76
N GLN A 13 -21.45 1.72 -20.79
CA GLN A 13 -22.71 2.41 -20.53
C GLN A 13 -22.53 3.71 -19.73
N ARG A 14 -21.42 3.85 -18.98
CA ARG A 14 -21.21 4.96 -18.05
C ARG A 14 -20.61 6.22 -18.68
N ASP A 15 -19.85 6.08 -19.76
CA ASP A 15 -19.21 7.23 -20.42
C ASP A 15 -19.69 7.42 -21.87
N PRO A 16 -20.92 7.96 -22.06
CA PRO A 16 -21.41 8.32 -23.40
C PRO A 16 -20.65 9.52 -24.01
N THR A 17 -19.80 10.22 -23.24
CA THR A 17 -19.01 11.37 -23.71
C THR A 17 -17.68 10.99 -24.35
N LEU A 18 -17.33 9.70 -24.34
CA LEU A 18 -16.16 9.15 -25.02
C LEU A 18 -16.13 9.40 -26.54
N HIS A 19 -17.28 9.76 -27.13
CA HIS A 19 -17.41 10.13 -28.53
C HIS A 19 -17.21 11.63 -28.82
N HIS A 20 -16.94 12.47 -27.81
CA HIS A 20 -16.65 13.87 -28.08
C HIS A 20 -15.20 14.01 -28.61
N PRO A 21 -14.99 14.56 -29.82
CA PRO A 21 -13.69 14.62 -30.47
C PRO A 21 -12.84 15.77 -29.92
N ASP A 22 -12.68 15.86 -28.61
CA ASP A 22 -11.78 16.82 -28.01
C ASP A 22 -10.40 16.16 -27.80
N THR A 23 -9.55 16.29 -28.81
CA THR A 23 -8.22 15.68 -28.88
C THR A 23 -7.21 16.28 -27.89
N THR A 24 -7.61 17.27 -27.10
CA THR A 24 -6.78 17.87 -26.05
C THR A 24 -6.90 17.16 -24.69
N VAL A 25 -7.82 16.20 -24.55
CA VAL A 25 -8.04 15.48 -23.30
C VAL A 25 -6.98 14.36 -23.16
N PRO A 26 -6.20 14.33 -22.07
CA PRO A 26 -5.23 13.27 -21.83
C PRO A 26 -5.92 11.92 -21.59
N MET A 27 -5.14 10.83 -21.66
CA MET A 27 -5.62 9.46 -21.46
C MET A 27 -6.46 9.32 -20.20
N ARG A 28 -7.66 8.76 -20.34
CA ARG A 28 -8.54 8.45 -19.21
C ARG A 28 -8.53 6.95 -18.93
N SER A 29 -8.27 6.56 -17.68
CA SER A 29 -8.49 5.22 -17.17
C SER A 29 -9.78 5.16 -16.36
N THR A 30 -10.51 4.05 -16.50
CA THR A 30 -11.62 3.72 -15.60
C THR A 30 -11.46 2.31 -15.10
N ASP A 31 -11.60 2.14 -13.79
CA ASP A 31 -11.31 0.88 -13.12
C ASP A 31 -12.54 0.28 -12.48
N SER A 32 -12.55 -1.05 -12.42
CA SER A 32 -13.52 -1.83 -11.67
C SER A 32 -12.86 -2.49 -10.47
N LEU A 33 -13.62 -2.61 -9.37
CA LEU A 33 -13.26 -3.46 -8.22
C LEU A 33 -13.05 -4.93 -8.62
N MET A 34 -13.50 -5.33 -9.82
CA MET A 34 -13.24 -6.64 -10.41
C MET A 34 -11.89 -6.75 -11.15
N MET A 35 -10.95 -5.82 -10.93
CA MET A 35 -9.60 -5.84 -11.51
C MET A 35 -9.58 -5.67 -13.05
N VAL A 36 -10.41 -4.77 -13.57
CA VAL A 36 -10.41 -4.41 -15.00
C VAL A 36 -10.18 -2.92 -15.11
N GLU A 37 -9.10 -2.52 -15.79
CA GLU A 37 -8.80 -1.13 -16.16
C GLU A 37 -9.03 -0.96 -17.67
N ALA A 38 -9.78 0.08 -18.04
CA ALA A 38 -10.09 0.41 -19.43
C ALA A 38 -9.56 1.81 -19.78
N PHE A 39 -8.80 1.90 -20.86
CA PHE A 39 -8.19 3.15 -21.34
C PHE A 39 -8.92 3.73 -22.54
N THR A 40 -8.99 5.05 -22.59
CA THR A 40 -9.63 5.79 -23.68
C THR A 40 -8.79 7.03 -24.06
N PRO A 41 -8.47 7.22 -25.37
CA PRO A 41 -8.73 6.31 -26.49
C PRO A 41 -8.00 4.97 -26.33
N ALA A 42 -8.45 3.94 -27.07
CA ALA A 42 -7.82 2.63 -27.02
C ALA A 42 -6.36 2.72 -27.49
N ILE A 43 -5.43 2.25 -26.68
CA ILE A 43 -4.03 2.10 -27.04
C ILE A 43 -3.64 0.62 -26.95
N SER A 44 -2.67 0.20 -27.75
CA SER A 44 -2.00 -1.08 -27.49
C SER A 44 -1.35 -0.99 -26.11
N TRP A 45 -1.55 -2.01 -25.29
CA TRP A 45 -0.74 -2.18 -24.09
C TRP A 45 0.74 -2.03 -24.46
N PRO A 46 1.53 -1.23 -23.71
CA PRO A 46 2.91 -0.94 -24.09
C PRO A 46 3.62 -2.22 -24.50
N ALA A 47 4.13 -2.24 -25.73
CA ALA A 47 4.90 -3.38 -26.19
C ALA A 47 6.06 -3.59 -25.23
N ARG A 48 6.34 -4.85 -24.89
CA ARG A 48 7.56 -5.27 -24.19
C ARG A 48 8.73 -4.39 -24.63
N GLY A 49 9.41 -3.75 -23.69
CA GLY A 49 10.61 -2.99 -23.99
C GLY A 49 11.56 -3.86 -24.82
N ARG A 50 12.36 -3.26 -25.70
CA ARG A 50 13.35 -4.01 -26.50
C ARG A 50 14.33 -4.83 -25.63
N ASP A 51 14.39 -4.53 -24.33
CA ASP A 51 15.25 -5.18 -23.34
C ASP A 51 14.52 -6.28 -22.52
N SER A 52 13.21 -6.48 -22.72
CA SER A 52 12.43 -7.49 -22.00
C SER A 52 12.66 -8.88 -22.60
N ARG A 53 13.08 -9.85 -21.77
CA ARG A 53 13.17 -11.26 -22.20
C ARG A 53 11.76 -11.78 -22.56
N PRO A 54 11.63 -12.69 -23.55
CA PRO A 54 10.34 -13.28 -23.95
C PRO A 54 9.55 -13.93 -22.80
N ASP A 55 10.24 -14.33 -21.74
CA ASP A 55 9.70 -15.03 -20.57
C ASP A 55 9.46 -14.13 -19.35
N ASP A 56 9.68 -12.81 -19.45
CA ASP A 56 9.38 -11.90 -18.34
C ASP A 56 7.87 -11.62 -18.32
N PRO A 57 7.14 -12.00 -17.26
CA PRO A 57 5.71 -11.72 -17.16
C PRO A 57 5.49 -10.22 -16.98
N ASP A 58 4.46 -9.70 -17.63
CA ASP A 58 3.99 -8.34 -17.38
C ASP A 58 3.23 -8.34 -16.05
N VAL A 59 3.87 -7.85 -14.99
CA VAL A 59 3.31 -7.78 -13.62
C VAL A 59 2.76 -6.38 -13.34
N TYR A 60 2.10 -5.77 -14.33
CA TYR A 60 1.34 -4.55 -14.06
C TYR A 60 0.01 -4.87 -13.36
N ASP A 61 -0.15 -4.32 -12.17
CA ASP A 61 -1.39 -4.34 -11.39
C ASP A 61 -1.73 -2.91 -10.98
N PHE A 62 -2.72 -2.31 -11.64
CA PHE A 62 -3.12 -0.92 -11.40
C PHE A 62 -3.53 -0.66 -9.95
N ARG A 63 -3.91 -1.71 -9.21
CA ARG A 63 -4.29 -1.60 -7.79
C ARG A 63 -3.14 -1.18 -6.89
N MET A 64 -1.90 -1.34 -7.37
CA MET A 64 -0.70 -0.86 -6.71
C MET A 64 -0.25 0.52 -7.20
N SER A 65 -0.92 1.10 -8.21
CA SER A 65 -0.59 2.44 -8.71
C SER A 65 -1.01 3.53 -7.71
N ASP A 66 -0.16 4.55 -7.55
CA ASP A 66 -0.37 5.65 -6.60
C ASP A 66 -1.74 6.33 -6.73
N TRP A 67 -2.22 6.51 -7.96
CA TRP A 67 -3.49 7.17 -8.24
C TRP A 67 -4.69 6.33 -7.79
N PHE A 68 -4.62 5.00 -7.93
CA PHE A 68 -5.68 4.09 -7.50
C PHE A 68 -5.64 3.94 -5.98
N VAL A 69 -4.46 3.68 -5.40
CA VAL A 69 -4.26 3.55 -3.96
C VAL A 69 -4.70 4.83 -3.25
N GLY A 70 -4.33 6.00 -3.77
CA GLY A 70 -4.69 7.31 -3.20
C GLY A 70 -6.18 7.65 -3.30
N GLY A 71 -6.89 7.13 -4.30
CA GLY A 71 -8.34 7.31 -4.45
C GLY A 71 -9.19 6.27 -3.71
N ALA A 72 -8.66 5.06 -3.52
CA ALA A 72 -9.37 3.93 -2.92
C ALA A 72 -9.11 3.76 -1.42
N THR A 73 -8.00 4.30 -0.90
CA THR A 73 -7.57 4.08 0.49
C THR A 73 -7.41 5.38 1.26
N CYS A 74 -7.73 5.35 2.55
CA CYS A 74 -7.38 6.43 3.47
C CYS A 74 -5.88 6.38 3.78
N PRO A 75 -5.25 7.52 4.14
CA PRO A 75 -3.93 7.51 4.74
C PRO A 75 -3.87 6.58 5.96
N LYS A 76 -2.89 5.67 5.97
CA LYS A 76 -2.70 4.60 6.95
C LYS A 76 -1.51 4.93 7.86
N ASP A 77 -1.51 4.34 9.05
CA ASP A 77 -0.43 4.50 10.00
C ASP A 77 -0.08 3.14 10.58
N LEU A 78 1.12 2.68 10.26
CA LEU A 78 1.50 1.28 10.33
C LEU A 78 2.74 1.10 11.20
N ALA A 79 2.63 0.19 12.17
CA ALA A 79 3.77 -0.37 12.87
C ALA A 79 3.95 -1.81 12.38
N ILE A 80 4.98 -2.07 11.58
CA ILE A 80 5.27 -3.40 11.04
C ILE A 80 6.17 -4.12 12.05
N LEU A 81 5.71 -5.24 12.61
CA LEU A 81 6.46 -6.05 13.56
C LEU A 81 7.05 -7.27 12.83
N VAL A 82 8.37 -7.35 12.80
CA VAL A 82 9.14 -8.40 12.10
C VAL A 82 9.75 -9.36 13.12
N ASP A 83 9.41 -10.63 13.03
CA ASP A 83 9.93 -11.68 13.92
C ASP A 83 11.39 -12.00 13.57
N SER A 84 12.32 -11.58 14.43
CA SER A 84 13.76 -11.81 14.23
C SER A 84 14.16 -13.30 14.31
N THR A 85 13.40 -14.14 15.02
CA THR A 85 13.73 -15.58 15.15
C THR A 85 13.49 -16.33 13.84
N SER A 86 12.58 -15.83 13.00
CA SER A 86 12.25 -16.39 11.69
C SER A 86 13.28 -16.07 10.60
N PHE A 87 14.23 -15.16 10.87
CA PHE A 87 15.26 -14.73 9.94
C PHE A 87 16.47 -15.68 9.92
N HIS A 88 16.39 -16.74 9.12
CA HIS A 88 17.57 -17.56 8.83
C HIS A 88 18.37 -17.01 7.64
N PRO A 89 19.72 -17.06 7.65
CA PRO A 89 20.55 -16.55 6.55
C PRO A 89 20.21 -17.14 5.16
N LYS A 90 19.69 -18.38 5.11
CA LYS A 90 19.20 -19.03 3.87
C LYS A 90 17.76 -18.65 3.46
N ASN A 91 16.93 -18.23 4.41
CA ASN A 91 15.52 -17.82 4.20
C ASN A 91 15.33 -16.30 4.24
N SER A 92 16.42 -15.55 4.43
CA SER A 92 16.47 -14.09 4.51
C SER A 92 15.83 -13.40 3.31
N GLN A 93 15.84 -14.04 2.14
CA GLN A 93 15.19 -13.50 0.95
C GLN A 93 13.66 -13.52 1.07
N THR A 94 13.04 -14.61 1.52
CA THR A 94 11.57 -14.77 1.45
C THR A 94 10.82 -13.92 2.47
N GLY A 95 11.28 -13.87 3.73
CA GLY A 95 10.66 -13.02 4.77
C GLY A 95 10.79 -11.54 4.46
N CYS A 96 11.98 -11.11 4.04
CA CYS A 96 12.21 -9.75 3.56
C CYS A 96 11.32 -9.37 2.39
N ASN A 97 11.01 -10.30 1.47
CA ASN A 97 10.23 -9.98 0.28
C ASN A 97 8.78 -9.64 0.62
N HIS A 98 8.18 -10.29 1.63
CA HIS A 98 6.84 -9.97 2.07
C HIS A 98 6.78 -8.57 2.69
N ASP A 99 7.66 -8.27 3.64
CA ASP A 99 7.69 -6.95 4.30
C ASP A 99 7.99 -5.82 3.31
N LYS A 100 8.88 -6.07 2.32
CA LYS A 100 9.14 -5.12 1.23
C LYS A 100 7.92 -4.89 0.35
N SER A 101 7.18 -5.95 0.02
CA SER A 101 5.97 -5.84 -0.80
C SER A 101 4.89 -5.01 -0.09
N ILE A 102 4.78 -5.09 1.24
CA ILE A 102 3.90 -4.22 2.02
C ILE A 102 4.36 -2.77 1.87
N LEU A 103 5.66 -2.50 2.04
CA LEU A 103 6.23 -1.16 1.86
C LEU A 103 6.05 -0.61 0.43
N ASP A 104 5.97 -1.46 -0.60
CA ASP A 104 5.69 -1.08 -1.99
C ASP A 104 4.25 -0.60 -2.22
N THR A 105 3.31 -0.93 -1.32
CA THR A 105 1.91 -0.47 -1.42
C THR A 105 1.66 0.87 -0.75
N LEU A 106 2.67 1.43 -0.07
CA LEU A 106 2.51 2.66 0.71
C LEU A 106 2.71 3.89 -0.16
N SER A 107 1.79 4.83 -0.02
CA SER A 107 1.86 6.16 -0.64
C SER A 107 2.56 7.15 0.29
N THR A 108 2.98 8.29 -0.25
CA THR A 108 3.55 9.39 0.56
C THR A 108 2.60 9.96 1.61
N ASN A 109 1.31 9.63 1.57
CA ASN A 109 0.36 10.06 2.60
C ASN A 109 0.33 9.12 3.81
N ASP A 110 0.89 7.92 3.68
CA ASP A 110 0.95 6.92 4.73
C ASP A 110 2.13 7.17 5.67
N TYR A 111 2.01 6.74 6.93
CA TYR A 111 3.07 6.78 7.93
C TYR A 111 3.40 5.36 8.38
N VAL A 112 4.69 5.05 8.47
CA VAL A 112 5.15 3.68 8.75
C VAL A 112 6.44 3.69 9.56
N ASN A 113 6.59 2.66 10.39
CA ASN A 113 7.89 2.27 10.93
C ASN A 113 7.95 0.74 11.02
N VAL A 114 9.16 0.19 10.98
CA VAL A 114 9.43 -1.25 11.00
C VAL A 114 10.24 -1.57 12.23
N TYR A 115 9.72 -2.46 13.04
CA TYR A 115 10.31 -2.93 14.29
C TYR A 115 10.67 -4.40 14.14
N ARG A 116 11.83 -4.80 14.67
CA ARG A 116 12.15 -6.20 14.89
C ARG A 116 11.74 -6.58 16.31
N PHE A 117 11.32 -7.83 16.51
CA PHE A 117 11.10 -8.34 17.86
C PHE A 117 11.74 -9.70 18.09
N ALA A 118 12.25 -9.88 19.30
CA ALA A 118 12.71 -11.13 19.90
C ALA A 118 12.12 -11.19 21.32
N GLU A 119 12.97 -11.08 22.34
CA GLU A 119 12.57 -10.83 23.72
C GLU A 119 12.06 -9.39 23.92
N SER A 120 12.66 -8.42 23.20
CA SER A 120 12.29 -7.01 23.16
C SER A 120 11.85 -6.59 21.76
N VAL A 121 11.22 -5.41 21.65
CA VAL A 121 10.86 -4.75 20.38
C VAL A 121 11.78 -3.57 20.17
N GLU A 122 12.36 -3.46 18.98
CA GLU A 122 13.31 -2.41 18.63
C GLU A 122 13.07 -1.92 17.20
N GLU A 123 13.25 -0.63 16.95
CA GLU A 123 13.23 -0.07 15.59
C GLU A 123 14.37 -0.65 14.75
N THR A 124 14.07 -0.99 13.50
CA THR A 124 15.11 -1.43 12.55
C THR A 124 15.96 -0.27 12.05
N VAL A 125 15.44 0.96 12.11
CA VAL A 125 16.15 2.19 11.74
C VAL A 125 16.20 3.11 12.94
N GLN A 126 17.40 3.29 13.51
CA GLN A 126 17.60 4.03 14.75
C GLN A 126 17.16 5.51 14.68
N CYS A 127 17.20 6.14 13.50
CA CYS A 127 16.74 7.52 13.34
C CYS A 127 15.21 7.67 13.37
N PHE A 128 14.45 6.57 13.27
CA PHE A 128 12.99 6.55 13.36
C PHE A 128 12.49 6.17 14.75
N LYS A 129 13.35 6.28 15.77
CA LYS A 129 13.02 5.89 17.13
C LYS A 129 11.77 6.61 17.64
N ASP A 130 10.88 5.85 18.30
CA ASP A 130 9.66 6.33 18.95
C ASP A 130 8.67 7.10 18.03
N SER A 131 8.82 7.02 16.71
CA SER A 131 7.99 7.77 15.75
C SER A 131 7.63 6.95 14.53
N LEU A 132 6.46 7.22 13.95
CA LEU A 132 6.12 6.76 12.60
C LEU A 132 6.55 7.83 11.60
N VAL A 133 7.26 7.43 10.56
CA VAL A 133 7.73 8.36 9.54
C VAL A 133 6.85 8.31 8.30
N GLN A 134 6.73 9.42 7.60
CA GLN A 134 6.04 9.46 6.32
C GLN A 134 6.69 8.48 5.35
N ALA A 135 5.90 7.71 4.60
CA ALA A 135 6.36 6.76 3.59
C ALA A 135 6.85 7.47 2.31
N SER A 136 7.81 8.39 2.46
CA SER A 136 8.52 9.00 1.33
C SER A 136 9.40 7.93 0.64
N PRO A 137 9.69 8.07 -0.66
CA PRO A 137 10.56 7.11 -1.36
C PRO A 137 11.93 6.92 -0.69
N GLU A 138 12.45 7.94 -0.02
CA GLU A 138 13.71 7.86 0.73
C GLU A 138 13.56 7.06 2.03
N ASN A 139 12.51 7.34 2.81
CA ASN A 139 12.25 6.63 4.06
C ASN A 139 11.91 5.15 3.80
N VAL A 140 11.09 4.87 2.78
CA VAL A 140 10.77 3.51 2.34
C VAL A 140 12.05 2.77 1.93
N ARG A 141 12.95 3.42 1.18
CA ARG A 141 14.24 2.81 0.82
C ARG A 141 15.08 2.49 2.07
N SER A 142 15.15 3.40 3.04
CA SER A 142 15.85 3.19 4.31
C SER A 142 15.27 2.01 5.11
N LEU A 143 13.95 1.90 5.20
CA LEU A 143 13.26 0.78 5.85
C LEU A 143 13.50 -0.55 5.11
N LYS A 144 13.47 -0.56 3.78
CA LYS A 144 13.76 -1.78 3.01
C LYS A 144 15.21 -2.25 3.20
N ASN A 145 16.14 -1.31 3.33
CA ASN A 145 17.54 -1.61 3.58
C ASN A 145 17.76 -2.16 4.99
N SER A 146 17.06 -1.65 6.01
CA SER A 146 17.21 -2.12 7.39
C SER A 146 16.77 -3.58 7.58
N LEU A 147 15.79 -4.06 6.80
CA LEU A 147 15.34 -5.45 6.82
C LEU A 147 16.47 -6.47 6.54
N TYR A 148 17.48 -6.10 5.74
CA TYR A 148 18.63 -6.98 5.49
C TYR A 148 19.58 -7.13 6.68
N SER A 149 19.53 -6.19 7.62
CA SER A 149 20.42 -6.14 8.79
C SER A 149 19.86 -6.85 10.02
N ILE A 150 18.63 -7.38 9.93
CA ILE A 150 18.00 -8.14 11.01
C ILE A 150 18.75 -9.47 11.19
N GLN A 151 19.32 -9.66 12.38
CA GLN A 151 19.98 -10.90 12.77
C GLN A 151 19.02 -11.80 13.52
N SER A 152 19.26 -13.12 13.44
CA SER A 152 18.48 -14.09 14.20
C SER A 152 18.76 -13.98 15.68
N ASP A 153 17.73 -13.69 16.47
CA ASP A 153 17.77 -13.77 17.92
C ASP A 153 17.11 -15.04 18.45
N SER A 154 17.16 -15.23 19.77
CA SER A 154 16.83 -16.47 20.45
C SER A 154 15.34 -16.86 20.39
N THR A 155 14.50 -16.23 21.21
CA THR A 155 13.10 -16.61 21.43
C THR A 155 12.20 -15.40 21.28
N ALA A 156 11.18 -15.53 20.43
CA ALA A 156 10.21 -14.50 20.13
C ALA A 156 9.13 -14.42 21.22
N ASN A 157 8.94 -13.23 21.80
CA ASN A 157 7.82 -12.92 22.66
C ASN A 157 6.75 -12.15 21.88
N VAL A 158 5.95 -12.89 21.11
CA VAL A 158 4.90 -12.32 20.24
C VAL A 158 3.87 -11.51 21.05
N SER A 159 3.52 -11.97 22.26
CA SER A 159 2.55 -11.29 23.12
C SER A 159 3.05 -9.90 23.54
N ALA A 160 4.28 -9.81 24.03
CA ALA A 160 4.90 -8.53 24.39
C ALA A 160 5.10 -7.64 23.15
N ALA A 161 5.46 -8.23 22.01
CA ALA A 161 5.63 -7.50 20.76
C ALA A 161 4.33 -6.84 20.29
N MET A 162 3.23 -7.59 20.31
CA MET A 162 1.92 -7.09 19.92
C MET A 162 1.41 -6.00 20.88
N ALA A 163 1.60 -6.18 22.20
CA ALA A 163 1.27 -5.16 23.19
C ALA A 163 2.05 -3.85 22.94
N THR A 164 3.35 -3.96 22.66
CA THR A 164 4.21 -2.80 22.34
C THR A 164 3.78 -2.13 21.03
N GLY A 165 3.43 -2.91 20.00
CA GLY A 165 2.90 -2.39 18.74
C GLY A 165 1.64 -1.54 18.92
N PHE A 166 0.70 -2.00 19.75
CA PHE A 166 -0.47 -1.19 20.10
C PHE A 166 -0.12 0.07 20.88
N GLU A 167 0.85 -0.01 21.80
CA GLU A 167 1.32 1.14 22.56
C GLU A 167 1.95 2.22 21.65
N ILE A 168 2.77 1.81 20.69
CA ILE A 168 3.36 2.70 19.67
C ILE A 168 2.26 3.45 18.92
N LEU A 169 1.28 2.73 18.37
CA LEU A 169 0.17 3.33 17.63
C LEU A 169 -0.69 4.24 18.52
N TYR A 170 -0.91 3.85 19.78
CA TYR A 170 -1.65 4.64 20.75
C TYR A 170 -0.94 5.96 21.08
N LYS A 171 0.37 5.90 21.33
CA LYS A 171 1.20 7.10 21.58
C LYS A 171 1.18 8.03 20.39
N TYR A 172 1.40 7.50 19.19
CA TYR A 172 1.41 8.27 17.94
C TYR A 172 0.07 8.98 17.68
N ASN A 173 -1.05 8.37 18.06
CA ASN A 173 -2.37 9.01 17.94
C ASN A 173 -2.54 10.18 18.94
N ARG A 174 -1.96 10.09 20.13
CA ARG A 174 -2.14 11.09 21.19
C ARG A 174 -1.18 12.27 21.11
N THR A 175 0.00 12.09 20.55
CA THR A 175 1.02 13.16 20.46
C THR A 175 0.66 14.26 19.46
N LEU A 176 -0.47 14.16 18.76
CA LEU A 176 -0.92 15.15 17.76
C LEU A 176 0.15 15.41 16.67
N GLU A 177 1.08 14.47 16.43
CA GLU A 177 1.99 14.52 15.27
C GLU A 177 1.24 14.48 13.92
N ARG A 178 -0.09 14.36 14.00
CA ARG A 178 -1.01 14.62 12.91
C ARG A 178 -1.86 15.84 13.20
N GLY A 179 -1.67 16.88 12.40
CA GLY A 179 -2.82 17.68 11.99
C GLY A 179 -3.81 16.78 11.25
N LEU A 180 -5.10 16.91 11.53
CA LEU A 180 -6.16 16.32 10.70
C LEU A 180 -6.01 16.85 9.27
N SER A 181 -5.38 16.07 8.38
CA SER A 181 -5.33 16.45 6.97
C SER A 181 -6.74 16.36 6.39
N ALA A 182 -7.06 17.22 5.42
CA ALA A 182 -8.36 17.23 4.75
C ALA A 182 -8.72 15.84 4.19
N ILE A 183 -7.72 15.06 3.76
CA ILE A 183 -7.89 13.69 3.26
C ILE A 183 -8.35 12.74 4.37
N LYS A 184 -7.77 12.82 5.57
CA LYS A 184 -8.18 11.98 6.73
C LYS A 184 -9.61 12.31 7.17
N LEU A 185 -9.99 13.60 7.16
CA LEU A 185 -11.37 14.03 7.43
C LEU A 185 -12.36 13.53 6.38
N LEU A 186 -12.01 13.65 5.09
CA LEU A 186 -12.86 13.17 4.00
C LEU A 186 -13.08 11.66 4.11
N CYS A 187 -12.02 10.91 4.39
CA CYS A 187 -12.08 9.46 4.50
C CYS A 187 -12.90 9.03 5.73
N TRP A 188 -12.76 9.74 6.85
CA TRP A 188 -13.59 9.52 8.03
C TRP A 188 -15.07 9.82 7.74
N LEU A 189 -15.37 10.90 7.02
CA LEU A 189 -16.72 11.22 6.58
C LEU A 189 -17.29 10.15 5.65
N LEU A 190 -16.50 9.66 4.69
CA LEU A 190 -16.89 8.58 3.77
C LEU A 190 -17.13 7.26 4.50
N LEU A 191 -16.33 6.94 5.52
CA LEU A 191 -16.54 5.76 6.37
C LEU A 191 -17.85 5.88 7.15
N ILE A 192 -18.13 7.04 7.74
CA ILE A 192 -19.39 7.29 8.45
C ILE A 192 -20.59 7.21 7.50
N LEU A 193 -20.49 7.83 6.32
CA LEU A 193 -21.55 7.79 5.32
C LEU A 193 -21.79 6.37 4.82
N ARG A 194 -20.73 5.56 4.63
CA ARG A 194 -20.86 4.13 4.30
C ARG A 194 -21.48 3.31 5.43
N LEU A 195 -21.06 3.52 6.68
CA LEU A 195 -21.61 2.82 7.84
C LEU A 195 -23.10 3.14 8.01
N ARG A 196 -23.49 4.41 7.85
CA ARG A 196 -24.90 4.82 7.90
C ARG A 196 -25.73 4.30 6.73
N LEU A 197 -25.13 4.08 5.57
CA LEU A 197 -25.82 3.45 4.43
C LEU A 197 -26.05 1.95 4.67
N ILE A 198 -25.17 1.28 5.41
CA ILE A 198 -25.26 -0.15 5.75
C ILE A 198 -26.30 -0.38 6.85
N GLU A 199 -26.43 0.52 7.83
CA GLU A 199 -27.49 0.41 8.86
C GLU A 199 -28.89 0.82 8.36
N ALA A 200 -28.98 1.47 7.19
CA ALA A 200 -30.25 1.89 6.57
C ALA A 200 -30.79 0.89 5.54
N LEU A 201 -30.15 -0.28 5.40
CA LEU A 201 -30.56 -1.41 4.55
C LEU A 201 -30.85 -2.64 5.41
#